data_AF-A0A9P8EYH3-F1
#
_entry.id   AF-A0A9P8EYH3-F1
#
_cell.length_a   1.000
_cell.length_b   1.000
_cell.length_c   1.000
_cell.angle_alpha   90.00
_cell.angle_beta   90.00
_cell.angle_gamma   90.00
#
_symmetry.space_group_name_H-M   'P 1'
#
loop_
_entity.id
_entity.type
_entity.pdbx_description
1 polymer ?
#
loop_
_entity_poly.entity_id
_entity_poly.type
_entity_poly.pdbx_seq_one_letter_code
_entity_poly.pdbx_strand_id
1 'polypeptide(L)'
;MLTSVATFSLLVSLASAAAVAKSQKLLIQDASVPVLDHINTTSFKKFAIDDMSDAKFRLHHHAVKALIGDESYLLLRQTELQARENEVWEWIWDHDLDCGDWMNEDEDEVESHYPERIYLSGRRIFDIDPKRVPQDVIDGLLAIDRREGETRSQMYRESYCNPKETADASDAKTYGVGKDKDEPKWKIDVPEEYLQYQIPDSILEIEDETQDVKWKAEEEKRKQDILTGKVSVRNMKMPDLSKCKKLEEDVY
;
A
#
# COMPACT_ATOMS: atom_id res chain seq x y z
N MET A 1 -35.60 53.95 19.80
CA MET A 1 -35.32 54.07 18.36
C MET A 1 -33.92 54.67 18.19
N LEU A 2 -33.15 54.10 17.26
CA LEU A 2 -31.91 54.61 16.63
C LEU A 2 -30.58 54.56 17.43
N THR A 3 -29.96 53.38 17.32
CA THR A 3 -28.56 53.08 16.99
C THR A 3 -27.61 54.23 16.61
N SER A 4 -26.35 54.17 17.08
CA SER A 4 -25.17 54.12 16.18
C SER A 4 -23.87 53.70 16.87
N VAL A 5 -23.04 53.00 16.10
CA VAL A 5 -21.78 52.32 16.42
C VAL A 5 -20.59 53.20 16.01
N ALA A 6 -19.46 53.14 16.72
CA ALA A 6 -18.11 53.48 16.22
C ALA A 6 -17.05 52.89 17.18
N THR A 7 -16.44 51.74 16.88
CA THR A 7 -15.16 51.51 16.17
C THR A 7 -13.88 51.80 16.96
N PHE A 8 -13.12 50.72 17.12
CA PHE A 8 -11.70 50.53 17.42
C PHE A 8 -10.75 51.74 17.34
N SER A 9 -9.87 51.83 18.33
CA SER A 9 -8.48 52.29 18.18
C SER A 9 -7.65 51.79 19.35
N LEU A 10 -6.66 50.93 19.10
CA LEU A 10 -5.45 50.82 19.91
C LEU A 10 -4.35 50.25 19.02
N LEU A 11 -3.66 51.17 18.33
CA LEU A 11 -2.34 50.97 17.78
C LEU A 11 -1.33 51.00 18.93
N VAL A 12 -0.51 49.96 19.06
CA VAL A 12 0.77 50.06 19.79
C VAL A 12 1.87 49.51 18.87
N SER A 13 2.80 50.40 18.56
CA SER A 13 3.96 50.19 17.72
C SER A 13 5.05 49.33 18.37
N LEU A 14 5.88 48.79 17.48
CA LEU A 14 7.14 48.06 17.62
C LEU A 14 8.02 48.42 18.83
N ALA A 15 8.65 47.38 19.38
CA ALA A 15 10.02 47.47 19.86
C ALA A 15 10.81 46.22 19.43
N SER A 16 11.77 46.40 18.53
CA SER A 16 12.80 45.44 18.20
C SER A 16 13.82 45.38 19.34
N ALA A 17 14.17 44.18 19.79
CA ALA A 17 15.37 43.95 20.59
C ALA A 17 16.26 42.94 19.86
N ALA A 18 17.34 43.47 19.30
CA ALA A 18 18.46 42.69 18.81
C ALA A 18 19.28 42.20 20.01
N ALA A 19 19.51 40.89 20.09
CA ALA A 19 20.57 40.30 20.90
C ALA A 19 21.30 39.27 20.03
N VAL A 20 22.42 39.69 19.46
CA VAL A 20 23.41 38.83 18.83
C VAL A 20 24.32 38.28 19.93
N ALA A 21 24.36 36.96 20.11
CA ALA A 21 25.50 36.30 20.77
C ALA A 21 25.61 34.82 20.33
N LYS A 22 26.56 34.59 19.42
CA LYS A 22 27.30 33.34 19.17
C LYS A 22 26.48 32.05 19.00
N SER A 23 26.15 31.74 17.75
CA SER A 23 26.03 30.34 17.32
C SER A 23 27.37 29.63 17.57
N GLN A 24 27.36 28.66 18.47
CA GLN A 24 28.42 27.66 18.51
C GLN A 24 28.35 26.89 17.19
N LYS A 25 29.47 26.92 16.47
CA LYS A 25 29.72 26.16 15.25
C LYS A 25 29.76 24.68 15.66
N LEU A 26 28.60 24.01 15.64
CA LEU A 26 28.54 22.56 15.77
C LEU A 26 28.86 21.92 14.41
N LEU A 27 29.45 20.74 14.50
CA LEU A 27 30.26 20.09 13.49
C LEU A 27 29.50 19.79 12.20
N ILE A 28 30.23 20.03 11.11
CA ILE A 28 30.06 19.56 9.74
C ILE A 28 29.26 18.24 9.70
N GLN A 29 28.01 18.30 9.24
CA GLN A 29 27.33 17.14 8.66
C GLN A 29 27.89 16.96 7.24
N ASP A 30 28.33 15.74 6.95
CA ASP A 30 28.69 15.30 5.61
C ASP A 30 27.52 15.59 4.65
N ALA A 31 27.81 16.30 3.57
CA ALA A 31 26.81 16.78 2.61
C ALA A 31 26.31 15.69 1.64
N SER A 32 26.57 14.41 1.93
CA SER A 32 26.28 13.29 1.01
C SER A 32 25.10 12.41 1.42
N VAL A 33 24.40 12.74 2.50
CA VAL A 33 23.11 12.10 2.82
C VAL A 33 22.09 13.22 2.94
N PRO A 34 21.16 13.40 1.98
CA PRO A 34 20.04 14.28 2.22
C PRO A 34 19.33 13.74 3.44
N VAL A 35 19.34 14.52 4.50
CA VAL A 35 18.57 14.26 5.69
C VAL A 35 17.10 14.40 5.27
N LEU A 36 16.46 13.30 4.88
CA LEU A 36 15.02 13.22 4.66
C LEU A 36 14.34 13.27 6.03
N ASP A 37 14.39 14.42 6.70
CA ASP A 37 13.89 14.47 8.08
C ASP A 37 12.37 14.39 8.10
N HIS A 38 11.64 15.05 7.20
CA HIS A 38 10.17 15.01 7.21
C HIS A 38 9.56 15.29 5.83
N ILE A 39 8.43 14.63 5.51
CA ILE A 39 7.61 15.05 4.37
C ILE A 39 7.08 16.45 4.66
N ASN A 40 7.31 17.37 3.74
CA ASN A 40 6.69 18.68 3.83
C ASN A 40 5.19 18.55 3.53
N THR A 41 4.37 18.34 4.55
CA THR A 41 2.91 18.16 4.43
C THR A 41 2.19 19.33 3.73
N THR A 42 2.87 20.47 3.55
CA THR A 42 2.35 21.61 2.77
C THR A 42 2.35 21.40 1.26
N SER A 43 3.03 20.38 0.73
CA SER A 43 3.00 20.05 -0.71
C SER A 43 1.75 19.26 -1.12
N PHE A 44 1.04 18.68 -0.17
CA PHE A 44 -0.14 17.87 -0.46
C PHE A 44 -1.42 18.71 -0.49
N LYS A 45 -2.45 18.17 -1.14
CA LYS A 45 -3.78 18.78 -1.13
C LYS A 45 -4.28 18.90 0.31
N LYS A 46 -4.88 20.05 0.59
CA LYS A 46 -5.42 20.35 1.90
C LYS A 46 -6.91 20.02 1.96
N PHE A 47 -7.31 19.24 2.95
CA PHE A 47 -8.71 19.00 3.25
C PHE A 47 -9.20 20.03 4.26
N ALA A 48 -10.47 20.43 4.16
CA ALA A 48 -11.05 21.42 5.07
C ALA A 48 -10.97 20.98 6.55
N ILE A 49 -10.91 19.68 6.80
CA ILE A 49 -10.81 19.10 8.14
C ILE A 49 -9.39 19.07 8.71
N ASP A 50 -8.34 19.33 7.94
CA ASP A 50 -6.95 19.27 8.41
C ASP A 50 -6.66 20.37 9.45
N ASP A 51 -7.14 21.59 9.21
CA ASP A 51 -6.91 22.75 10.09
C ASP A 51 -7.89 22.84 11.27
N MET A 52 -8.85 21.92 11.37
CA MET A 52 -9.84 21.98 12.45
C MET A 52 -9.22 21.47 13.75
N SER A 53 -9.26 22.30 14.80
CA SER A 53 -9.02 21.83 16.17
C SER A 53 -9.92 20.65 16.52
N ASP A 54 -9.52 19.81 17.47
CA ASP A 54 -10.27 18.61 17.82
C ASP A 54 -11.73 18.86 18.19
N ALA A 55 -11.98 19.94 18.94
CA ALA A 55 -13.35 20.34 19.28
C ALA A 55 -14.17 20.69 18.04
N LYS A 56 -13.58 21.46 17.10
CA LYS A 56 -14.23 21.85 15.84
C LYS A 56 -14.48 20.63 14.96
N PHE A 57 -13.53 19.69 14.92
CA PHE A 57 -13.67 18.46 14.18
C PHE A 57 -14.76 17.56 14.73
N ARG A 58 -14.81 17.32 16.04
CA ARG A 58 -15.87 16.50 16.65
C ARG A 58 -17.25 17.08 16.36
N LEU A 59 -17.39 18.40 16.47
CA LEU A 59 -18.64 19.08 16.13
C LEU A 59 -18.98 18.93 14.63
N HIS A 60 -17.99 19.14 13.74
CA HIS A 60 -18.16 18.95 12.31
C HIS A 60 -18.51 17.50 11.94
N HIS A 61 -17.84 16.52 12.56
CA HIS A 61 -18.10 15.09 12.41
C HIS A 61 -19.55 14.77 12.72
N HIS A 62 -20.04 15.16 13.91
CA HIS A 62 -21.43 14.91 14.30
C HIS A 62 -22.43 15.65 13.40
N ALA A 63 -22.18 16.91 13.09
CA ALA A 63 -23.09 17.72 12.26
C ALA A 63 -23.20 17.20 10.83
N VAL A 64 -22.07 16.91 10.17
CA VAL A 64 -22.06 16.40 8.81
C VAL A 64 -22.65 14.99 8.75
N LYS A 65 -22.26 14.10 9.67
CA LYS A 65 -22.82 12.74 9.75
C LYS A 65 -24.34 12.77 9.90
N ALA A 66 -24.88 13.62 10.79
CA ALA A 66 -26.31 13.78 10.95
C ALA A 66 -27.01 14.39 9.71
N LEU A 67 -26.31 15.22 8.94
CA LEU A 67 -26.86 15.88 7.75
C LEU A 67 -26.95 14.94 6.54
N ILE A 68 -25.90 14.14 6.29
CA ILE A 68 -25.77 13.34 5.07
C ILE A 68 -26.03 11.85 5.27
N GLY A 69 -26.17 11.40 6.52
CA GLY A 69 -26.34 10.00 6.88
C GLY A 69 -25.03 9.21 6.88
N ASP A 70 -25.04 8.05 7.52
CA ASP A 70 -23.84 7.24 7.79
C ASP A 70 -23.18 6.72 6.50
N GLU A 71 -23.94 6.24 5.53
CA GLU A 71 -23.40 5.72 4.25
C GLU A 71 -22.69 6.82 3.44
N SER A 72 -23.34 7.97 3.25
CA SER A 72 -22.74 9.10 2.53
C SER A 72 -21.54 9.66 3.30
N TYR A 73 -21.57 9.64 4.63
CA TYR A 73 -20.47 10.05 5.48
C TYR A 73 -19.26 9.13 5.33
N LEU A 74 -19.49 7.81 5.33
CA LEU A 74 -18.45 6.81 5.06
C LEU A 74 -17.80 7.05 3.71
N LEU A 75 -18.59 7.18 2.65
CA LEU A 75 -18.09 7.42 1.30
C LEU A 75 -17.25 8.70 1.23
N LEU A 76 -17.74 9.80 1.83
CA LEU A 76 -17.00 11.06 1.91
C LEU A 76 -15.63 10.87 2.58
N ARG A 77 -15.59 10.21 3.73
CA ARG A 77 -14.33 10.04 4.48
C ARG A 77 -13.38 9.03 3.84
N GLN A 78 -13.91 7.97 3.25
CA GLN A 78 -13.11 7.00 2.50
C GLN A 78 -12.45 7.64 1.28
N THR A 79 -13.19 8.47 0.53
CA THR A 79 -12.64 9.17 -0.63
C THR A 79 -11.60 10.21 -0.24
N GLU A 80 -11.77 10.94 0.87
CA GLU A 80 -10.73 11.84 1.41
C GLU A 80 -9.46 11.08 1.81
N LEU A 81 -9.60 9.95 2.50
CA LEU A 81 -8.47 9.09 2.90
C LEU A 81 -7.74 8.53 1.69
N GLN A 82 -8.48 7.96 0.73
CA GLN A 82 -7.90 7.39 -0.49
C GLN A 82 -7.18 8.46 -1.32
N ALA A 83 -7.76 9.66 -1.43
CA ALA A 83 -7.10 10.76 -2.13
C ALA A 83 -5.76 11.14 -1.47
N ARG A 84 -5.72 11.20 -0.13
CA ARG A 84 -4.48 11.43 0.61
C ARG A 84 -3.47 10.31 0.41
N GLU A 85 -3.91 9.07 0.50
CA GLU A 85 -3.06 7.89 0.33
C GLU A 85 -2.41 7.86 -1.05
N ASN A 86 -3.19 8.09 -2.10
CA ASN A 86 -2.68 8.18 -3.46
C ASN A 86 -1.65 9.31 -3.61
N GLU A 87 -1.92 10.51 -3.06
CA GLU A 87 -0.98 11.62 -3.11
C GLU A 87 0.36 11.29 -2.43
N VAL A 88 0.32 10.55 -1.32
CA VAL A 88 1.55 10.11 -0.62
C VAL A 88 2.28 9.05 -1.44
N TRP A 89 1.58 8.07 -1.99
CA TRP A 89 2.20 7.05 -2.86
C TRP A 89 2.81 7.66 -4.13
N GLU A 90 2.12 8.57 -4.80
CA GLU A 90 2.65 9.31 -5.95
C GLU A 90 3.90 10.10 -5.57
N TRP A 91 3.89 10.76 -4.40
CA TRP A 91 5.06 11.47 -3.92
C TRP A 91 6.24 10.55 -3.63
N ILE A 92 6.02 9.40 -2.97
CA ILE A 92 7.06 8.39 -2.72
C ILE A 92 7.66 7.92 -4.05
N TRP A 93 6.80 7.60 -5.02
CA TRP A 93 7.20 7.14 -6.34
C TRP A 93 8.03 8.19 -7.10
N ASP A 94 7.56 9.45 -7.13
CA ASP A 94 8.25 10.56 -7.81
C ASP A 94 9.62 10.90 -7.20
N HIS A 95 9.90 10.42 -5.99
CA HIS A 95 11.17 10.64 -5.28
C HIS A 95 12.06 9.38 -5.25
N ASP A 96 11.69 8.34 -6.00
CA ASP A 96 12.40 7.05 -6.06
C ASP A 96 12.61 6.43 -4.67
N LEU A 97 11.57 6.48 -3.83
CA LEU A 97 11.61 5.95 -2.48
C LEU A 97 10.84 4.63 -2.37
N ASP A 98 11.39 3.70 -1.60
CA ASP A 98 10.71 2.53 -1.08
C ASP A 98 10.53 2.70 0.44
N CYS A 99 9.31 2.97 0.86
CA CYS A 99 8.94 3.18 2.26
C CYS A 99 8.26 1.96 2.90
N GLY A 100 8.23 0.80 2.23
CA GLY A 100 7.46 -0.36 2.67
C GLY A 100 5.97 -0.05 2.91
N ASP A 101 5.30 -0.89 3.69
CA ASP A 101 3.90 -0.69 4.10
C ASP A 101 3.81 0.20 5.35
N TRP A 102 4.20 1.46 5.17
CA TRP A 102 4.29 2.44 6.24
C TRP A 102 2.94 2.71 6.97
N MET A 103 1.83 2.38 6.32
CA MET A 103 0.47 2.52 6.86
C MET A 103 0.15 1.48 7.93
N ASN A 104 0.84 0.34 7.92
CA ASN A 104 0.59 -0.80 8.80
C ASN A 104 1.67 -0.97 9.89
N GLU A 105 2.61 -0.03 10.00
CA GLU A 105 3.72 -0.09 10.97
C GLU A 105 3.31 -0.25 12.46
N ASP A 106 2.12 0.21 12.83
CA ASP A 106 1.61 0.15 14.21
C ASP A 106 0.53 -0.93 14.39
N GLU A 107 0.13 -1.58 13.30
CA GLU A 107 -0.60 -2.82 13.43
C GLU A 107 0.41 -3.83 13.95
N ASP A 108 0.06 -4.56 15.02
CA ASP A 108 0.79 -5.75 15.39
C ASP A 108 0.63 -6.70 14.19
N GLU A 109 1.43 -6.49 13.14
CA GLU A 109 1.63 -7.44 12.08
C GLU A 109 2.12 -8.67 12.84
N VAL A 110 1.17 -9.57 13.10
CA VAL A 110 1.47 -10.98 13.07
C VAL A 110 2.07 -11.13 11.69
N GLU A 111 3.39 -10.96 11.63
CA GLU A 111 4.18 -11.05 10.42
C GLU A 111 3.58 -12.24 9.72
N SER A 112 2.87 -11.97 8.63
CA SER A 112 2.23 -13.03 7.89
C SER A 112 3.40 -13.70 7.23
N HIS A 113 4.08 -14.56 7.99
CA HIS A 113 4.86 -15.68 7.50
C HIS A 113 3.81 -16.54 6.82
N TYR A 114 3.35 -16.06 5.66
CA TYR A 114 2.78 -16.90 4.64
C TYR A 114 3.74 -18.08 4.57
N PRO A 115 3.24 -19.30 4.79
CA PRO A 115 4.10 -20.47 4.70
C PRO A 115 4.86 -20.36 3.38
N GLU A 116 6.17 -20.60 3.42
CA GLU A 116 6.97 -20.52 2.21
C GLU A 116 6.35 -21.47 1.18
N ARG A 117 5.90 -20.89 0.07
CA ARG A 117 5.12 -21.58 -0.97
C ARG A 117 5.73 -21.30 -2.32
N ILE A 118 5.61 -22.29 -3.19
CA ILE A 118 5.89 -22.12 -4.61
C ILE A 118 4.60 -22.35 -5.41
N TYR A 119 4.34 -21.42 -6.32
CA TYR A 119 3.11 -21.37 -7.11
C TYR A 119 3.43 -21.79 -8.54
N LEU A 120 3.17 -23.05 -8.86
CA LEU A 120 3.35 -23.57 -10.21
C LEU A 120 2.08 -23.40 -11.05
N SER A 121 2.25 -23.48 -12.37
CA SER A 121 1.15 -23.41 -13.34
C SER A 121 0.07 -24.45 -13.07
N GLY A 122 -1.18 -24.11 -13.40
CA GLY A 122 -2.33 -24.99 -13.19
C GLY A 122 -2.81 -25.06 -11.75
N ARG A 123 -2.65 -23.97 -10.96
CA ARG A 123 -3.06 -23.85 -9.55
C ARG A 123 -2.36 -24.84 -8.62
N ARG A 124 -1.19 -25.36 -9.00
CA ARG A 124 -0.44 -26.29 -8.16
C ARG A 124 0.41 -25.49 -7.18
N ILE A 125 0.08 -25.57 -5.91
CA ILE A 125 0.81 -24.87 -4.85
C ILE A 125 1.51 -25.92 -4.00
N PHE A 126 2.81 -25.73 -3.78
CA PHE A 126 3.61 -26.65 -2.96
C PHE A 126 4.15 -25.93 -1.75
N ASP A 127 4.19 -26.66 -0.63
CA ASP A 127 4.93 -26.27 0.56
C ASP A 127 6.43 -26.34 0.23
N ILE A 128 7.19 -25.33 0.66
CA ILE A 128 8.66 -25.32 0.57
C ILE A 128 9.32 -24.96 1.90
N ASP A 129 8.61 -25.08 3.02
CA ASP A 129 9.19 -24.86 4.35
C ASP A 129 10.31 -25.90 4.60
N PRO A 130 11.58 -25.48 4.79
CA PRO A 130 12.72 -26.38 4.98
C PRO A 130 12.63 -27.24 6.24
N LYS A 131 11.69 -26.94 7.17
CA LYS A 131 11.40 -27.80 8.34
C LYS A 131 10.58 -29.03 7.98
N ARG A 132 9.81 -28.99 6.88
CA ARG A 132 8.89 -30.07 6.44
C ARG A 132 9.30 -30.69 5.11
N VAL A 133 10.00 -29.94 4.27
CA VAL A 133 10.35 -30.33 2.91
C VAL A 133 11.87 -30.47 2.78
N PRO A 134 12.38 -31.62 2.29
CA PRO A 134 13.80 -31.81 2.02
C PRO A 134 14.35 -30.79 1.02
N GLN A 135 15.59 -30.33 1.23
CA GLN A 135 16.20 -29.29 0.40
C GLN A 135 16.29 -29.66 -1.09
N ASP A 136 16.53 -30.93 -1.40
CA ASP A 136 16.58 -31.43 -2.78
C ASP A 136 15.23 -31.33 -3.50
N VAL A 137 14.13 -31.49 -2.76
CA VAL A 137 12.76 -31.29 -3.27
C VAL A 137 12.49 -29.79 -3.50
N ILE A 138 12.88 -28.94 -2.54
CA ILE A 138 12.75 -27.48 -2.66
C ILE A 138 13.51 -26.98 -3.90
N ASP A 139 14.78 -27.38 -4.05
CA ASP A 139 15.62 -27.01 -5.19
C ASP A 139 15.01 -27.51 -6.52
N GLY A 140 14.45 -28.73 -6.51
CA GLY A 140 13.75 -29.31 -7.65
C GLY A 140 12.52 -28.51 -8.06
N LEU A 141 11.67 -28.12 -7.11
CA LEU A 141 10.48 -27.30 -7.35
C LEU A 141 10.85 -25.90 -7.86
N LEU A 142 11.87 -25.26 -7.28
CA LEU A 142 12.39 -23.96 -7.75
C LEU A 142 12.95 -24.03 -9.17
N ALA A 143 13.58 -25.14 -9.53
CA ALA A 143 14.04 -25.35 -10.90
C ALA A 143 12.88 -25.52 -11.89
N ILE A 144 11.78 -26.14 -11.46
CA ILE A 144 10.56 -26.27 -12.28
C ILE A 144 9.93 -24.89 -12.50
N ASP A 145 9.70 -24.12 -11.43
CA ASP A 145 9.12 -22.77 -11.50
C ASP A 145 9.89 -21.86 -12.47
N ARG A 146 11.21 -21.84 -12.33
CA ARG A 146 12.09 -21.08 -13.24
C ARG A 146 11.91 -21.49 -14.69
N ARG A 147 11.83 -22.80 -14.97
CA ARG A 147 11.68 -23.31 -16.33
C ARG A 147 10.29 -23.01 -16.91
N GLU A 148 9.24 -23.06 -16.08
CA GLU A 148 7.89 -22.61 -16.49
C GLU A 148 7.92 -21.11 -16.84
N GLY A 149 8.58 -20.30 -16.01
CA GLY A 149 8.76 -18.86 -16.24
C GLY A 149 9.55 -18.54 -17.52
N GLU A 150 10.64 -19.26 -17.79
CA GLU A 150 11.42 -19.14 -19.03
C GLU A 150 10.59 -19.52 -20.25
N THR A 151 9.86 -20.64 -20.18
CA THR A 151 8.99 -21.12 -21.27
C THR A 151 7.89 -20.10 -21.56
N ARG A 152 7.22 -19.59 -20.52
CA ARG A 152 6.20 -18.54 -20.63
C ARG A 152 6.77 -17.27 -21.27
N SER A 153 7.96 -16.85 -20.86
CA SER A 153 8.64 -15.66 -21.40
C SER A 153 9.01 -15.83 -22.87
N GLN A 154 9.49 -17.02 -23.27
CA GLN A 154 9.78 -17.34 -24.67
C GLN A 154 8.52 -17.31 -25.53
N MET A 155 7.43 -17.92 -25.05
CA MET A 155 6.15 -17.89 -25.76
C MET A 155 5.61 -16.46 -25.95
N TYR A 156 5.71 -15.61 -24.93
CA TYR A 156 5.37 -14.19 -25.08
C TYR A 156 6.26 -13.49 -26.09
N ARG A 157 7.57 -13.73 -26.05
CA ARG A 157 8.49 -13.15 -27.02
C ARG A 157 8.13 -13.57 -28.45
N GLU A 158 7.82 -14.85 -28.67
CA GLU A 158 7.42 -15.38 -29.98
C GLU A 158 6.11 -14.76 -30.47
N SER A 159 5.11 -14.59 -29.60
CA SER A 159 3.83 -13.98 -29.98
C SER A 159 3.98 -12.51 -30.39
N TYR A 160 4.83 -11.75 -29.70
CA TYR A 160 5.12 -10.36 -30.08
C TYR A 160 6.00 -10.24 -31.33
N CYS A 161 6.89 -11.21 -31.59
CA CYS A 161 7.86 -11.13 -32.70
C CYS A 161 7.40 -11.80 -34.00
N ASN A 162 6.41 -12.70 -33.94
CA ASN A 162 5.84 -13.37 -35.12
C ASN A 162 4.40 -12.87 -35.39
N PRO A 163 4.21 -11.72 -36.07
CA PRO A 163 2.89 -11.16 -36.37
C PRO A 163 2.08 -11.95 -37.42
N LYS A 164 2.48 -13.19 -37.74
CA LYS A 164 1.81 -14.04 -38.75
C LYS A 164 0.65 -14.85 -38.19
N GLU A 165 0.39 -14.82 -36.89
CA GLU A 165 -0.93 -15.14 -36.38
C GLU A 165 -1.68 -13.83 -36.22
N THR A 166 -2.66 -13.60 -37.11
CA THR A 166 -3.76 -12.69 -36.79
C THR A 166 -4.37 -13.23 -35.51
N ALA A 167 -4.00 -12.64 -34.38
CA ALA A 167 -4.62 -12.92 -33.10
C ALA A 167 -6.13 -12.89 -33.32
N ASP A 168 -6.79 -14.02 -33.15
CA ASP A 168 -8.22 -14.01 -32.90
C ASP A 168 -8.39 -13.05 -31.72
N ALA A 169 -9.16 -11.99 -31.93
CA ALA A 169 -9.37 -10.90 -30.98
C ALA A 169 -10.07 -11.35 -29.67
N SER A 170 -10.19 -12.66 -29.43
CA SER A 170 -10.64 -13.28 -28.20
C SER A 170 -9.55 -13.43 -27.15
N ASP A 171 -8.28 -13.60 -27.54
CA ASP A 171 -7.23 -14.01 -26.59
C ASP A 171 -6.54 -12.83 -25.92
N ALA A 172 -6.84 -11.61 -26.38
CA ALA A 172 -6.48 -10.36 -25.71
C ALA A 172 -7.47 -9.96 -24.60
N LYS A 173 -8.29 -10.90 -24.10
CA LYS A 173 -9.17 -10.68 -22.95
C LYS A 173 -8.64 -11.40 -21.72
N THR A 174 -8.25 -10.58 -20.76
CA THR A 174 -8.15 -10.88 -19.32
C THR A 174 -7.12 -11.94 -18.92
N TYR A 175 -5.91 -11.49 -18.60
CA TYR A 175 -5.10 -12.11 -17.54
C TYR A 175 -5.77 -11.84 -16.19
N GLY A 176 -6.91 -12.48 -15.99
CA GLY A 176 -7.66 -12.48 -14.75
C GLY A 176 -8.33 -13.83 -14.68
N VAL A 177 -7.80 -14.71 -13.82
CA VAL A 177 -8.40 -15.98 -13.38
C VAL A 177 -9.27 -16.62 -14.48
N GLY A 178 -8.64 -16.99 -15.60
CA GLY A 178 -9.31 -17.65 -16.70
C GLY A 178 -9.90 -18.98 -16.22
N LYS A 179 -11.20 -19.17 -16.43
CA LYS A 179 -11.89 -20.47 -16.35
C LYS A 179 -11.54 -21.35 -17.55
N ASP A 180 -10.28 -21.35 -17.97
CA ASP A 180 -9.86 -22.08 -19.15
C ASP A 180 -9.49 -23.50 -18.74
N LYS A 181 -10.22 -24.44 -19.33
CA LYS A 181 -10.19 -25.88 -19.03
C LYS A 181 -8.94 -26.58 -19.56
N ASP A 182 -8.02 -25.83 -20.16
CA ASP A 182 -6.80 -26.34 -20.76
C ASP A 182 -5.60 -25.97 -19.89
N GLU A 183 -4.76 -26.97 -19.61
CA GLU A 183 -3.56 -26.74 -18.82
C GLU A 183 -2.63 -25.74 -19.52
N PRO A 184 -1.94 -24.85 -18.78
CA PRO A 184 -1.04 -23.88 -19.39
C PRO A 184 0.00 -24.57 -20.26
N LYS A 185 0.22 -24.09 -21.50
CA LYS A 185 1.17 -24.72 -22.44
C LYS A 185 2.62 -24.76 -21.93
N TRP A 186 2.96 -23.88 -20.98
CA TRP A 186 4.25 -23.81 -20.31
C TRP A 186 4.29 -24.60 -18.99
N LYS A 187 3.23 -25.37 -18.66
CA LYS A 187 3.19 -26.25 -17.50
C LYS A 187 4.23 -27.35 -17.65
N ILE A 188 4.95 -27.62 -16.57
CA ILE A 188 5.96 -28.67 -16.51
C ILE A 188 5.52 -29.72 -15.50
N ASP A 189 5.68 -30.99 -15.89
CA ASP A 189 5.35 -32.13 -15.04
C ASP A 189 6.24 -32.14 -13.80
N VAL A 190 5.59 -32.30 -12.65
CA VAL A 190 6.26 -32.39 -11.35
C VAL A 190 6.48 -33.88 -11.04
N PRO A 191 7.70 -34.27 -10.62
CA PRO A 191 7.98 -35.64 -10.21
C PRO A 191 7.00 -36.16 -9.14
N GLU A 192 6.61 -37.44 -9.22
CA GLU A 192 5.61 -38.04 -8.32
C GLU A 192 6.02 -37.91 -6.84
N GLU A 193 7.32 -38.02 -6.57
CA GLU A 193 7.89 -37.85 -5.23
C GLU A 193 7.67 -36.45 -4.64
N TYR A 194 7.46 -35.42 -5.46
CA TYR A 194 7.24 -34.06 -4.98
C TYR A 194 5.75 -33.77 -4.75
N LEU A 195 4.85 -34.55 -5.35
CA LEU A 195 3.40 -34.36 -5.23
C LEU A 195 2.88 -34.49 -3.79
N GLN A 196 3.59 -35.23 -2.93
CA GLN A 196 3.24 -35.33 -1.51
C GLN A 196 3.34 -33.99 -0.75
N TYR A 197 4.05 -33.00 -1.30
CA TYR A 197 4.18 -31.65 -0.75
C TYR A 197 3.22 -30.64 -1.42
N GLN A 198 2.39 -31.10 -2.36
CA GLN A 198 1.35 -30.26 -2.93
C GLN A 198 0.27 -29.99 -1.88
N ILE A 199 -0.03 -28.71 -1.66
CA ILE A 199 -1.11 -28.28 -0.78
C ILE A 199 -2.44 -28.60 -1.47
N PRO A 200 -3.34 -29.39 -0.84
CA PRO A 200 -4.63 -29.70 -1.43
C PRO A 200 -5.51 -28.46 -1.59
N ASP A 201 -6.29 -28.40 -2.67
CA ASP A 201 -7.24 -27.32 -2.94
C ASP A 201 -8.19 -27.05 -1.76
N SER A 202 -8.62 -28.10 -1.06
CA SER A 202 -9.49 -27.96 0.11
C SER A 202 -8.85 -27.17 1.26
N ILE A 203 -7.52 -27.22 1.39
CA ILE A 203 -6.80 -26.44 2.42
C ILE A 203 -6.71 -24.99 1.98
N LEU A 204 -6.42 -24.76 0.70
CA LEU A 204 -6.36 -23.41 0.12
C LEU A 204 -7.71 -22.70 0.21
N GLU A 205 -8.81 -23.39 -0.09
CA GLU A 205 -10.18 -22.85 0.05
C GLU A 205 -10.47 -22.39 1.49
N ILE A 206 -10.08 -23.18 2.50
CA ILE A 206 -10.26 -22.82 3.92
C ILE A 206 -9.42 -21.60 4.30
N GLU A 207 -8.18 -21.53 3.81
CA GLU A 207 -7.29 -20.39 4.05
C GLU A 207 -7.83 -19.11 3.40
N ASP A 208 -8.27 -19.20 2.14
CA ASP A 208 -8.90 -18.11 1.40
C ASP A 208 -10.15 -17.62 2.14
N GLU A 209 -11.05 -18.52 2.56
CA GLU A 209 -12.24 -18.16 3.34
C GLU A 209 -11.88 -17.48 4.67
N THR A 210 -10.84 -17.97 5.35
CA THR A 210 -10.37 -17.40 6.62
C THR A 210 -9.81 -16.00 6.41
N GLN A 211 -9.04 -15.80 5.34
CA GLN A 211 -8.48 -14.51 4.96
C GLN A 211 -9.60 -13.53 4.55
N ASP A 212 -10.58 -14.01 3.80
CA ASP A 212 -11.78 -13.25 3.43
C ASP A 212 -12.55 -12.74 4.65
N VAL A 213 -12.70 -13.59 5.67
CA VAL A 213 -13.38 -13.21 6.93
C VAL A 213 -12.56 -12.16 7.69
N LYS A 214 -11.24 -12.33 7.78
CA LYS A 214 -10.35 -11.34 8.41
C LYS A 214 -10.41 -10.00 7.69
N TRP A 215 -10.28 -10.00 6.37
CA TRP A 215 -10.34 -8.80 5.55
C TRP A 215 -11.68 -8.07 5.69
N LYS A 216 -12.81 -8.81 5.66
CA LYS A 216 -14.14 -8.23 5.90
C LYS A 216 -14.27 -7.64 7.31
N ALA A 217 -13.69 -8.29 8.32
CA ALA A 217 -13.71 -7.80 9.69
C ALA A 217 -12.87 -6.52 9.86
N GLU A 218 -11.70 -6.45 9.23
CA GLU A 218 -10.84 -5.26 9.20
C GLU A 218 -11.51 -4.10 8.46
N GLU A 219 -12.14 -4.37 7.31
CA GLU A 219 -12.88 -3.37 6.54
C GLU A 219 -14.04 -2.80 7.38
N GLU A 220 -14.80 -3.66 8.07
CA GLU A 220 -15.89 -3.23 8.93
C GLU A 220 -15.39 -2.46 10.15
N LYS A 221 -14.30 -2.92 10.78
CA LYS A 221 -13.64 -2.18 11.87
C LYS A 221 -13.23 -0.77 11.40
N ARG A 222 -12.61 -0.66 10.22
CA ARG A 222 -12.21 0.63 9.63
C ARG A 222 -13.42 1.52 9.37
N LYS A 223 -14.53 0.99 8.87
CA LYS A 223 -15.81 1.73 8.72
C LYS A 223 -16.30 2.25 10.07
N GLN A 224 -16.31 1.42 11.11
CA GLN A 224 -16.71 1.85 12.45
C GLN A 224 -15.79 2.92 13.05
N ASP A 225 -14.48 2.81 12.82
CA ASP A 225 -13.52 3.80 13.29
C ASP A 225 -13.66 5.15 12.56
N ILE A 226 -14.05 5.15 11.27
CA ILE A 226 -14.46 6.37 10.55
C ILE A 226 -15.76 6.94 11.13
N LEU A 227 -16.78 6.10 11.34
CA LEU A 227 -18.09 6.50 11.86
C LEU A 227 -18.06 7.04 13.29
N THR A 228 -17.05 6.66 14.07
CA THR A 228 -16.78 7.18 15.42
C THR A 228 -15.82 8.36 15.43
N GLY A 229 -15.25 8.72 14.27
CA GLY A 229 -14.33 9.84 14.11
C GLY A 229 -12.91 9.58 14.62
N LYS A 230 -12.55 8.32 14.87
CA LYS A 230 -11.18 7.93 15.22
C LYS A 230 -10.26 7.95 13.99
N VAL A 231 -10.77 7.51 12.84
CA VAL A 231 -10.04 7.51 11.57
C VAL A 231 -10.56 8.64 10.68
N SER A 232 -9.65 9.49 10.23
CA SER A 232 -9.90 10.52 9.22
C SER A 232 -8.56 10.99 8.65
N VAL A 233 -8.59 11.75 7.57
CA VAL A 233 -7.37 12.23 6.89
C VAL A 233 -6.43 13.04 7.80
N ARG A 234 -6.95 13.62 8.90
CA ARG A 234 -6.15 14.34 9.93
C ARG A 234 -5.20 13.42 10.71
N ASN A 235 -5.60 12.15 10.85
CA ASN A 235 -4.97 11.13 11.70
C ASN A 235 -4.24 10.11 10.84
N MET A 236 -4.26 10.28 9.51
CA MET A 236 -3.48 9.44 8.63
C MET A 236 -2.01 9.66 8.97
N LYS A 237 -1.33 8.55 9.26
CA LYS A 237 0.12 8.55 9.46
C LYS A 237 0.79 9.10 8.19
N MET A 238 2.04 9.51 8.27
CA MET A 238 2.87 9.78 7.10
C MET A 238 4.05 8.80 7.15
N PRO A 239 4.61 8.37 6.00
CA PRO A 239 5.76 7.49 6.02
C PRO A 239 6.92 8.17 6.77
N ASP A 240 7.59 7.39 7.61
CA ASP A 240 8.82 7.82 8.23
C ASP A 240 9.94 7.75 7.20
N LEU A 241 10.29 8.90 6.64
CA LEU A 241 11.28 8.98 5.57
C LEU A 241 12.67 8.48 5.97
N SER A 242 12.99 8.46 7.27
CA SER A 242 14.25 7.91 7.77
C SER A 242 14.35 6.39 7.60
N LYS A 243 13.21 5.71 7.43
CA LYS A 243 13.11 4.28 7.17
C LYS A 243 12.99 3.94 5.68
N CYS A 244 12.69 4.94 4.85
CA CYS A 244 12.59 4.72 3.41
C CYS A 244 13.98 4.51 2.79
N LYS A 245 14.06 3.64 1.80
CA LYS A 245 15.26 3.37 1.00
C LYS A 245 15.12 4.03 -0.36
N LYS A 246 16.24 4.47 -0.93
CA LYS A 246 16.22 4.91 -2.32
C LYS A 246 16.18 3.67 -3.22
N LEU A 247 15.26 3.63 -4.17
CA LEU A 247 15.28 2.65 -5.23
C LEU A 247 16.55 2.91 -6.05
N GLU A 248 17.50 1.97 -6.03
CA GLU A 248 18.64 2.04 -6.93
C GLU A 248 18.09 1.86 -8.36
N GLU A 249 18.40 2.80 -9.26
CA GLU A 249 18.19 2.56 -10.69
C GLU A 249 19.08 1.38 -11.07
N ASP A 250 18.50 0.19 -11.15
CA ASP A 250 19.12 -0.92 -11.87
C ASP A 250 19.22 -0.47 -13.33
N VAL A 251 20.37 0.09 -13.69
CA VAL A 251 20.74 0.40 -15.07
C VAL A 251 20.89 -0.95 -15.78
N TYR A 252 19.81 -1.41 -16.37
CA TYR A 252 19.77 -2.56 -17.29
C TYR A 252 20.36 -2.23 -18.66
#